data_AF-A0A956GGX1-F1
#
_entry.id   AF-A0A956GGX1-F1
#
_cell.length_a   1.000
_cell.length_b   1.000
_cell.length_c   1.000
_cell.angle_alpha   90.00
_cell.angle_beta   90.00
_cell.angle_gamma   90.00
#
_symmetry.space_group_name_H-M   'P 1'
#
loop_
_entity.id
_entity.type
_entity.pdbx_description
1 polymer ?
#
loop_
_entity_poly.entity_id
_entity_poly.type
_entity_poly.pdbx_seq_one_letter_code
_entity_poly.pdbx_strand_id
1 'polypeptide(L)'
;LLEAWRVAPAAELAQLVEAVSQRITARLPPIRGASRAATHQAWLAVAARADPCDLPRLLRSITDTKGRSTDALARLQALAGWPADPRAANGVLAQLAVPAFHSSSSRPFWSALIDWAVAHGDPRAADAFEALGARYDVILATRYADRSATASWFRRQLHSAAARLRELAAVTLSKADQRTIERLAKRLGDGDAPYLERIYADLESDEPRQAFADHLLERGDPRGELIALQLSGGDRERAAALVGDHAHAWVGGLAPFLNLEHCRFERGFVDHVEIAGFEPQSLGPVLHDPVWATVRTIHLVAVEPSRFTASAAMRALEKVTINARRGRRAIRIVAG
;
A
#
# COMPACT_ATOMS: atom_id res chain seq x y z
N LEU A 1 23.58 -1.73 -3.24
CA LEU A 1 22.63 -0.78 -2.60
C LEU A 1 22.31 -1.18 -1.17
N LEU A 2 21.71 -2.35 -0.93
CA LEU A 2 21.41 -2.81 0.44
C LEU A 2 22.65 -2.88 1.34
N GLU A 3 23.75 -3.46 0.88
CA GLU A 3 25.01 -3.47 1.67
C GLU A 3 25.50 -2.05 1.99
N ALA A 4 25.44 -1.14 1.03
CA ALA A 4 25.84 0.25 1.23
C ALA A 4 24.95 0.95 2.27
N TRP A 5 23.64 0.68 2.25
CA TRP A 5 22.71 1.21 3.23
C TRP A 5 22.96 0.65 4.64
N ARG A 6 23.34 -0.63 4.78
CA ARG A 6 23.66 -1.21 6.10
C ARG A 6 24.91 -0.59 6.72
N VAL A 7 25.87 -0.19 5.89
CA VAL A 7 27.06 0.54 6.34
C VAL A 7 26.73 2.00 6.67
N ALA A 8 25.87 2.62 5.86
CA ALA A 8 25.47 4.02 5.99
C ALA A 8 23.95 4.15 5.73
N PRO A 9 23.10 4.11 6.78
CA PRO A 9 21.63 4.14 6.65
C PRO A 9 21.12 5.54 6.28
N ALA A 10 21.56 6.04 5.14
CA ALA A 10 21.20 7.33 4.57
C ALA A 10 19.86 7.26 3.82
N ALA A 11 19.13 8.36 3.83
CA ALA A 11 17.79 8.43 3.26
C ALA A 11 17.78 8.24 1.74
N GLU A 12 18.78 8.78 1.06
CA GLU A 12 18.91 8.74 -0.40
C GLU A 12 19.20 7.32 -0.89
N LEU A 13 20.00 6.55 -0.16
CA LEU A 13 20.23 5.12 -0.46
C LEU A 13 18.95 4.30 -0.28
N ALA A 14 18.21 4.60 0.78
CA ALA A 14 16.97 3.90 1.10
C ALA A 14 15.88 4.13 0.04
N GLN A 15 15.71 5.39 -0.40
CA GLN A 15 14.84 5.76 -1.52
C GLN A 15 15.24 5.05 -2.81
N LEU A 16 16.54 4.96 -3.10
CA LEU A 16 17.02 4.26 -4.28
C LEU A 16 16.76 2.74 -4.21
N VAL A 17 16.93 2.13 -3.03
CA VAL A 17 16.55 0.73 -2.78
C VAL A 17 15.06 0.51 -3.03
N GLU A 18 14.20 1.39 -2.52
CA GLU A 18 12.75 1.33 -2.73
C GLU A 18 12.37 1.43 -4.21
N ALA A 19 12.95 2.39 -4.94
CA ALA A 19 12.70 2.57 -6.36
C ALA A 19 13.08 1.34 -7.20
N VAL A 20 14.26 0.75 -6.93
CA VAL A 20 14.68 -0.52 -7.57
C VAL A 20 13.74 -1.65 -7.18
N SER A 21 13.40 -1.74 -5.90
CA SER A 21 12.57 -2.80 -5.36
C SER A 21 11.16 -2.82 -5.94
N GLN A 22 10.56 -1.65 -6.20
CA GLN A 22 9.25 -1.54 -6.85
C GLN A 22 9.27 -2.19 -8.24
N ARG A 23 10.31 -1.90 -9.05
CA ARG A 23 10.48 -2.49 -10.39
C ARG A 23 10.60 -4.01 -10.37
N ILE A 24 11.40 -4.51 -9.43
CA ILE A 24 11.62 -5.95 -9.31
C ILE A 24 10.34 -6.63 -8.83
N THR A 25 9.71 -6.10 -7.77
CA THR A 25 8.53 -6.70 -7.15
C THR A 25 7.33 -6.72 -8.08
N ALA A 26 7.16 -5.71 -8.94
CA ALA A 26 6.07 -5.66 -9.91
C ALA A 26 6.06 -6.86 -10.87
N ARG A 27 7.24 -7.43 -11.16
CA ARG A 27 7.42 -8.58 -12.07
C ARG A 27 7.25 -9.93 -11.37
N LEU A 28 7.21 -9.94 -10.03
CA LEU A 28 7.16 -11.17 -9.26
C LEU A 28 5.71 -11.64 -9.11
N PRO A 29 5.43 -12.94 -9.30
CA PRO A 29 4.09 -13.46 -9.10
C PRO A 29 3.68 -13.31 -7.63
N PRO A 30 2.36 -13.18 -7.36
CA PRO A 30 1.85 -13.20 -6.00
C PRO A 30 2.12 -14.56 -5.34
N ILE A 31 2.26 -14.55 -4.02
CA ILE A 31 2.47 -15.77 -3.24
C ILE A 31 1.11 -16.40 -2.94
N ARG A 32 0.70 -17.40 -3.72
CA ARG A 32 -0.59 -18.07 -3.59
C ARG A 32 -0.43 -19.60 -3.74
N GLY A 33 -1.37 -20.34 -3.14
CA GLY A 33 -1.53 -21.77 -3.32
C GLY A 33 -3.02 -22.14 -3.35
N ALA A 34 -3.32 -23.38 -3.74
CA ALA A 34 -4.71 -23.87 -3.91
C ALA A 34 -5.54 -23.89 -2.61
N SER A 35 -4.90 -23.78 -1.45
CA SER A 35 -5.54 -23.75 -0.15
C SER A 35 -4.79 -22.83 0.81
N ARG A 36 -5.39 -22.49 1.96
CA ARG A 36 -4.70 -21.73 3.03
C ARG A 36 -3.36 -22.38 3.41
N ALA A 37 -3.36 -23.70 3.61
CA ALA A 37 -2.16 -24.43 3.99
C ALA A 37 -1.09 -24.36 2.88
N ALA A 38 -1.50 -24.53 1.62
CA ALA A 38 -0.61 -24.40 0.48
C ALA A 38 -0.04 -22.97 0.34
N THR A 39 -0.85 -21.93 0.52
CA THR A 39 -0.38 -20.53 0.52
C THR A 39 0.60 -20.26 1.66
N HIS A 40 0.37 -20.82 2.85
CA HIS A 40 1.30 -20.69 3.96
C HIS A 40 2.65 -21.36 3.67
N GLN A 41 2.64 -22.59 3.14
CA GLN A 41 3.88 -23.29 2.75
C GLN A 41 4.61 -22.61 1.60
N ALA A 42 3.89 -22.13 0.58
CA ALA A 42 4.48 -21.35 -0.51
C ALA A 42 5.16 -20.09 0.01
N TRP A 43 4.55 -19.39 0.97
CA TRP A 43 5.15 -18.23 1.61
C TRP A 43 6.44 -18.57 2.34
N LEU A 44 6.44 -19.64 3.15
CA LEU A 44 7.63 -20.09 3.88
C LEU A 44 8.76 -20.52 2.92
N ALA A 45 8.42 -21.17 1.81
CA ALA A 45 9.40 -21.56 0.79
C ALA A 45 10.06 -20.33 0.13
N VAL A 46 9.29 -19.27 -0.14
CA VAL A 46 9.84 -18.00 -0.63
C VAL A 46 10.73 -17.35 0.43
N ALA A 47 10.28 -17.28 1.70
CA ALA A 47 11.07 -16.69 2.78
C ALA A 47 12.39 -17.44 3.04
N ALA A 48 12.40 -18.77 2.92
CA ALA A 48 13.59 -19.60 3.13
C ALA A 48 14.71 -19.33 2.12
N ARG A 49 14.39 -18.75 0.95
CA ARG A 49 15.40 -18.35 -0.05
C ARG A 49 16.24 -17.15 0.40
N ALA A 50 15.75 -16.37 1.37
CA ALA A 50 16.38 -15.15 1.86
C ALA A 50 16.75 -14.14 0.73
N ASP A 51 15.97 -14.13 -0.36
CA ASP A 51 16.19 -13.23 -1.48
C ASP A 51 15.61 -11.85 -1.14
N PRO A 52 16.43 -10.78 -1.06
CA PRO A 52 15.94 -9.45 -0.74
C PRO A 52 14.92 -8.92 -1.77
N CYS A 53 14.89 -9.45 -2.99
CA CYS A 53 13.87 -9.09 -3.99
C CYS A 53 12.45 -9.49 -3.54
N ASP A 54 12.34 -10.50 -2.66
CA ASP A 54 11.07 -11.03 -2.20
C ASP A 54 10.50 -10.29 -0.99
N LEU A 55 11.32 -9.51 -0.27
CA LEU A 55 10.90 -8.86 0.96
C LEU A 55 9.60 -8.06 0.84
N PRO A 56 9.39 -7.21 -0.18
CA PRO A 56 8.16 -6.42 -0.28
C PRO A 56 6.91 -7.27 -0.52
N ARG A 57 7.01 -8.36 -1.32
CA ARG A 57 5.87 -9.27 -1.51
C ARG A 57 5.61 -10.13 -0.27
N LEU A 58 6.65 -10.54 0.44
CA LEU A 58 6.54 -11.27 1.72
C LEU A 58 5.84 -10.43 2.79
N LEU A 59 6.27 -9.17 2.99
CA LEU A 59 5.67 -8.25 3.95
C LEU A 59 4.24 -7.88 3.59
N ARG A 60 3.93 -7.68 2.30
CA ARG A 60 2.57 -7.40 1.84
C ARG A 60 1.60 -8.54 2.15
N SER A 61 2.02 -9.78 1.97
CA SER A 61 1.15 -10.95 2.20
C SER A 61 1.34 -11.60 3.57
N ILE A 62 2.05 -10.97 4.52
CA ILE A 62 2.42 -11.60 5.80
C ILE A 62 1.18 -12.00 6.61
N THR A 63 0.12 -11.17 6.56
CA THR A 63 -1.15 -11.39 7.24
C THR A 63 -2.17 -12.21 6.45
N ASP A 64 -1.87 -12.57 5.20
CA ASP A 64 -2.76 -13.35 4.32
C ASP A 64 -2.86 -14.82 4.78
N THR A 65 -3.56 -15.00 5.89
CA THR A 65 -3.60 -16.23 6.71
C THR A 65 -5.03 -16.66 7.02
N LYS A 66 -6.03 -16.01 6.39
CA LYS A 66 -7.45 -16.21 6.66
C LYS A 66 -7.79 -16.06 8.16
N GLY A 67 -7.23 -15.02 8.78
CA GLY A 67 -7.54 -14.64 10.17
C GLY A 67 -6.67 -15.30 11.26
N ARG A 68 -5.64 -16.09 10.91
CA ARG A 68 -4.78 -16.78 11.89
C ARG A 68 -3.49 -16.01 12.17
N SER A 69 -3.49 -15.24 13.26
CA SER A 69 -2.29 -14.50 13.70
C SER A 69 -1.10 -15.40 14.06
N THR A 70 -1.33 -16.67 14.42
CA THR A 70 -0.26 -17.64 14.68
C THR A 70 0.53 -17.99 13.41
N ASP A 71 -0.16 -18.13 12.27
CA ASP A 71 0.51 -18.37 10.98
C ASP A 71 1.31 -17.13 10.57
N ALA A 72 0.77 -15.93 10.82
CA ALA A 72 1.46 -14.68 10.54
C ALA A 72 2.71 -14.49 11.42
N LEU A 73 2.64 -14.91 12.70
CA LEU A 73 3.79 -14.94 13.59
C LEU A 73 4.85 -15.94 13.11
N ALA A 74 4.47 -17.15 12.70
CA ALA A 74 5.40 -18.13 12.15
C ALA A 74 6.10 -17.61 10.88
N ARG A 75 5.35 -16.89 10.03
CA ARG A 75 5.91 -16.20 8.86
C ARG A 75 6.93 -15.15 9.25
N LEU A 76 6.62 -14.30 10.24
CA LEU A 76 7.57 -13.31 10.74
C LEU A 76 8.82 -13.94 11.35
N GLN A 77 8.68 -15.05 12.09
CA GLN A 77 9.81 -15.80 12.65
C GLN A 77 10.75 -16.31 11.55
N ALA A 78 10.23 -16.70 10.38
CA ALA A 78 11.06 -17.07 9.23
C ALA A 78 11.87 -15.88 8.66
N LEU A 79 11.53 -14.64 9.01
CA LEU A 79 12.27 -13.42 8.65
C LEU A 79 13.27 -12.97 9.73
N ALA A 80 13.30 -13.58 10.91
CA ALA A 80 14.05 -13.08 12.06
C ALA A 80 15.58 -12.99 11.82
N GLY A 81 16.13 -13.80 10.91
CA GLY A 81 17.55 -13.78 10.55
C GLY A 81 17.87 -12.95 9.30
N TRP A 82 16.90 -12.25 8.73
CA TRP A 82 17.15 -11.44 7.53
C TRP A 82 18.02 -10.23 7.87
N PRO A 83 18.97 -9.84 6.99
CA PRO A 83 19.76 -8.65 7.22
C PRO A 83 18.92 -7.38 7.23
N ALA A 84 19.41 -6.33 7.91
CA ALA A 84 18.78 -5.01 7.96
C ALA A 84 18.44 -4.48 6.55
N ASP A 85 17.28 -3.85 6.43
CA ASP A 85 16.69 -3.46 5.14
C ASP A 85 15.77 -2.25 5.32
N PRO A 86 15.96 -1.15 4.57
CA PRO A 86 15.16 0.05 4.74
C PRO A 86 13.68 -0.15 4.39
N ARG A 87 13.35 -1.18 3.59
CA ARG A 87 11.98 -1.43 3.16
C ARG A 87 11.12 -2.07 4.25
N ALA A 88 11.74 -2.59 5.31
CA ALA A 88 11.05 -3.29 6.40
C ALA A 88 10.01 -2.40 7.09
N ALA A 89 10.40 -1.19 7.48
CA ALA A 89 9.52 -0.27 8.20
C ALA A 89 8.28 0.11 7.36
N ASN A 90 8.46 0.41 6.07
CA ASN A 90 7.36 0.73 5.17
C ASN A 90 6.37 -0.44 5.01
N GLY A 91 6.88 -1.67 4.87
CA GLY A 91 6.02 -2.85 4.82
C GLY A 91 5.23 -3.07 6.11
N VAL A 92 5.85 -2.84 7.27
CA VAL A 92 5.19 -2.95 8.59
C VAL A 92 4.15 -1.85 8.80
N LEU A 93 4.46 -0.60 8.45
CA LEU A 93 3.52 0.52 8.49
C LEU A 93 2.29 0.26 7.61
N ALA A 94 2.47 -0.34 6.42
CA ALA A 94 1.36 -0.76 5.57
C ALA A 94 0.45 -1.79 6.26
N GLN A 95 1.01 -2.78 6.97
CA GLN A 95 0.22 -3.76 7.72
C GLN A 95 -0.53 -3.13 8.90
N LEU A 96 0.08 -2.16 9.58
CA LEU A 96 -0.51 -1.46 10.72
C LEU A 96 -1.56 -0.42 10.32
N ALA A 97 -1.46 0.12 9.10
CA ALA A 97 -2.50 0.97 8.54
C ALA A 97 -3.80 0.19 8.26
N VAL A 98 -3.69 -1.13 8.02
CA VAL A 98 -4.82 -2.03 7.72
C VAL A 98 -4.73 -3.31 8.54
N PRO A 99 -4.83 -3.23 9.87
CA PRO A 99 -4.53 -4.37 10.72
C PRO A 99 -5.52 -5.51 10.44
N ALA A 100 -5.00 -6.65 9.96
CA ALA A 100 -5.80 -7.84 9.68
C ALA A 100 -6.31 -8.56 10.96
N PHE A 101 -5.68 -8.28 12.10
CA PHE A 101 -6.01 -8.87 13.39
C PHE A 101 -6.13 -7.79 14.45
N HIS A 102 -7.10 -7.97 15.35
CA HIS A 102 -7.46 -6.92 16.30
C HIS A 102 -7.99 -7.47 17.64
N SER A 103 -7.92 -8.79 17.84
CA SER A 103 -8.08 -9.42 19.15
C SER A 103 -6.83 -9.24 20.00
N SER A 104 -6.97 -9.28 21.33
CA SER A 104 -5.84 -9.29 22.26
C SER A 104 -4.88 -10.47 22.00
N SER A 105 -5.39 -11.61 21.53
CA SER A 105 -4.58 -12.78 21.16
C SER A 105 -3.63 -12.55 19.98
N SER A 106 -3.82 -11.48 19.20
CA SER A 106 -2.92 -11.12 18.09
C SER A 106 -1.76 -10.20 18.48
N ARG A 107 -1.75 -9.69 19.73
CA ARG A 107 -0.69 -8.80 20.23
C ARG A 107 0.73 -9.37 20.09
N PRO A 108 1.00 -10.68 20.32
CA PRO A 108 2.34 -11.23 20.14
C PRO A 108 2.88 -11.05 18.71
N PHE A 109 2.02 -11.24 17.70
CA PHE A 109 2.39 -11.00 16.30
C PHE A 109 2.71 -9.52 16.06
N TRP A 110 1.83 -8.62 16.51
CA TRP A 110 2.01 -7.18 16.27
C TRP A 110 3.22 -6.59 16.99
N SER A 111 3.49 -6.99 18.23
CA SER A 111 4.71 -6.58 18.93
C SER A 111 5.95 -7.07 18.19
N ALA A 112 6.00 -8.35 17.84
CA ALA A 112 7.13 -8.90 17.10
C ALA A 112 7.33 -8.19 15.75
N LEU A 113 6.27 -7.84 15.03
CA LEU A 113 6.35 -7.17 13.73
C LEU A 113 6.91 -5.75 13.87
N ILE A 114 6.44 -5.01 14.87
CA ILE A 114 6.93 -3.66 15.18
C ILE A 114 8.41 -3.72 15.61
N ASP A 115 8.76 -4.63 16.52
CA ASP A 115 10.14 -4.81 16.97
C ASP A 115 11.07 -5.21 15.83
N TRP A 116 10.61 -6.05 14.92
CA TRP A 116 11.35 -6.42 13.72
C TRP A 116 11.61 -5.21 12.81
N ALA A 117 10.62 -4.34 12.58
CA ALA A 117 10.85 -3.10 11.83
C ALA A 117 11.87 -2.17 12.53
N VAL A 118 11.81 -2.04 13.85
CA VAL A 118 12.79 -1.23 14.61
C VAL A 118 14.19 -1.84 14.53
N ALA A 119 14.32 -3.16 14.60
CA ALA A 119 15.60 -3.86 14.50
C ALA A 119 16.27 -3.69 13.12
N HIS A 120 15.49 -3.46 12.07
CA HIS A 120 16.02 -3.14 10.74
C HIS A 120 16.62 -1.73 10.66
N GLY A 121 16.29 -0.83 11.59
CA GLY A 121 17.08 0.37 11.86
C GLY A 121 16.94 1.53 10.86
N ASP A 122 15.77 1.72 10.24
CA ASP A 122 15.55 2.87 9.35
C ASP A 122 15.05 4.12 10.12
N PRO A 123 15.90 5.14 10.36
CA PRO A 123 15.53 6.32 11.15
C PRO A 123 14.39 7.13 10.51
N ARG A 124 14.21 7.05 9.19
CA ARG A 124 13.16 7.81 8.47
C ARG A 124 11.75 7.43 8.91
N ALA A 125 11.57 6.21 9.40
CA ALA A 125 10.25 5.69 9.72
C ALA A 125 9.68 6.25 11.03
N ALA A 126 10.49 6.90 11.87
CA ALA A 126 10.07 7.39 13.18
C ALA A 126 8.80 8.26 13.13
N ASP A 127 8.79 9.26 12.25
CA ASP A 127 7.65 10.19 12.14
C ASP A 127 6.41 9.51 11.56
N ALA A 128 6.59 8.53 10.68
CA ALA A 128 5.47 7.75 10.16
C ALA A 128 4.85 6.84 11.23
N PHE A 129 5.65 6.22 12.10
CA PHE A 129 5.16 5.49 13.27
C PHE A 129 4.40 6.41 14.24
N GLU A 130 4.94 7.59 14.54
CA GLU A 130 4.29 8.60 15.40
C GLU A 130 2.95 9.05 14.82
N ALA A 131 2.93 9.45 13.55
CA ALA A 131 1.74 9.92 12.87
C ALA A 131 0.66 8.83 12.77
N LEU A 132 1.06 7.57 12.55
CA LEU A 132 0.13 6.44 12.55
C LEU A 132 -0.45 6.18 13.95
N GLY A 133 0.39 6.27 14.99
CA GLY A 133 -0.02 6.13 16.38
C GLY A 133 -1.07 7.16 16.79
N ALA A 134 -0.85 8.43 16.45
CA ALA A 134 -1.74 9.55 16.79
C ALA A 134 -3.18 9.39 16.27
N ARG A 135 -3.37 8.64 15.17
CA ARG A 135 -4.69 8.41 14.55
C ARG A 135 -5.23 6.99 14.73
N TYR A 136 -4.58 6.15 15.53
CA TYR A 136 -4.92 4.72 15.56
C TYR A 136 -6.30 4.41 16.13
N ASP A 137 -6.86 5.30 16.96
CA ASP A 137 -8.24 5.18 17.45
C ASP A 137 -9.24 5.22 16.30
N VAL A 138 -9.02 6.08 15.31
CA VAL A 138 -9.84 6.19 14.10
C VAL A 138 -9.73 4.90 13.27
N ILE A 139 -8.51 4.37 13.11
CA ILE A 139 -8.24 3.14 12.34
C ILE A 139 -9.01 1.93 12.91
N LEU A 140 -9.15 1.82 14.23
CA LEU A 140 -9.89 0.71 14.83
C LEU A 140 -11.38 0.98 15.04
N ALA A 141 -11.77 2.22 15.36
CA ALA A 141 -13.16 2.61 15.58
C ALA A 141 -14.01 2.47 14.32
N THR A 142 -13.44 2.79 13.16
CA THR A 142 -14.06 2.63 11.84
C THR A 142 -14.61 1.22 11.61
N ARG A 143 -13.85 0.19 11.99
CA ARG A 143 -14.21 -1.21 11.71
C ARG A 143 -14.97 -1.91 12.83
N TYR A 144 -14.84 -1.47 14.09
CA TYR A 144 -15.41 -2.16 15.24
C TYR A 144 -15.88 -1.20 16.33
N ALA A 145 -17.13 -1.32 16.76
CA ALA A 145 -17.65 -0.61 17.92
C ALA A 145 -16.92 -1.10 19.19
N ASP A 146 -16.28 -0.17 19.89
CA ASP A 146 -15.63 -0.32 21.20
C ASP A 146 -14.38 -1.25 21.26
N ARG A 147 -13.24 -0.73 20.81
CA ARG A 147 -11.89 -1.31 21.01
C ARG A 147 -10.86 -0.31 21.57
N SER A 148 -11.30 0.60 22.43
CA SER A 148 -10.46 1.65 23.02
C SER A 148 -9.16 1.12 23.66
N ALA A 149 -9.23 -0.02 24.36
CA ALA A 149 -8.07 -0.66 24.98
C ALA A 149 -7.06 -1.22 23.95
N THR A 150 -7.53 -1.79 22.84
CA THR A 150 -6.66 -2.28 21.76
C THR A 150 -6.02 -1.10 21.01
N ALA A 151 -6.79 -0.05 20.72
CA ALA A 151 -6.27 1.16 20.08
C ALA A 151 -5.20 1.86 20.93
N SER A 152 -5.47 2.00 22.23
CA SER A 152 -4.51 2.53 23.20
C SER A 152 -3.23 1.69 23.27
N TRP A 153 -3.35 0.36 23.17
CA TRP A 153 -2.19 -0.53 23.13
C TRP A 153 -1.34 -0.29 21.88
N PHE A 154 -1.93 -0.26 20.69
CA PHE A 154 -1.21 0.03 19.45
C PHE A 154 -0.54 1.41 19.49
N ARG A 155 -1.27 2.45 19.92
CA ARG A 155 -0.73 3.81 20.06
C ARG A 155 0.56 3.83 20.87
N ARG A 156 0.57 3.17 22.04
CA ARG A 156 1.78 3.05 22.88
C ARG A 156 2.91 2.31 22.18
N GLN A 157 2.62 1.22 21.46
CA GLN A 157 3.65 0.47 20.72
C GLN A 157 4.25 1.33 19.59
N LEU A 158 3.43 2.04 18.83
CA LEU A 158 3.89 2.89 17.72
C LEU A 158 4.69 4.09 18.20
N HIS A 159 4.25 4.76 19.28
CA HIS A 159 5.02 5.84 19.90
C HIS A 159 6.37 5.35 20.46
N SER A 160 6.40 4.18 21.11
CA SER A 160 7.64 3.57 21.59
C SER A 160 8.60 3.23 20.44
N ALA A 161 8.08 2.67 19.34
CA ALA A 161 8.86 2.39 18.13
C ALA A 161 9.42 3.67 17.51
N ALA A 162 8.61 4.73 17.41
CA ALA A 162 9.05 6.03 16.92
C ALA A 162 10.19 6.60 17.77
N ALA A 163 10.07 6.57 19.10
CA ALA A 163 11.12 7.03 20.01
C ALA A 163 12.45 6.27 19.78
N ARG A 164 12.40 4.93 19.72
CA ARG A 164 13.59 4.08 19.46
C ARG A 164 14.24 4.36 18.11
N LEU A 165 13.44 4.66 17.08
CA LEU A 165 13.97 5.01 15.76
C LEU A 165 14.58 6.41 15.71
N ARG A 166 14.10 7.38 16.51
CA ARG A 166 14.69 8.72 16.61
C ARG A 166 16.06 8.72 17.28
N GLU A 167 16.35 7.73 18.11
CA GLU A 167 17.68 7.54 18.71
C GLU A 167 18.73 7.13 17.67
N LEU A 168 18.31 6.63 16.51
CA LEU A 168 19.21 6.28 15.41
C LEU A 168 19.67 7.57 14.70
N ALA A 169 20.98 7.75 14.60
CA ALA A 169 21.55 8.90 13.92
C ALA A 169 21.29 8.84 12.41
N ALA A 170 20.76 9.93 11.86
CA ALA A 170 20.71 10.11 10.41
C ALA A 170 22.14 10.20 9.86
N VAL A 171 22.46 9.38 8.86
CA VAL A 171 23.77 9.41 8.21
C VAL A 171 23.74 10.36 7.02
N THR A 172 24.67 11.30 6.99
CA THR A 172 24.91 12.16 5.83
C THR A 172 25.99 11.54 4.95
N LEU A 173 25.68 11.37 3.67
CA LEU A 173 26.61 10.80 2.70
C LEU A 173 27.67 11.82 2.24
N SER A 174 28.80 11.31 1.76
CA SER A 174 29.80 12.16 1.11
C SER A 174 29.26 12.75 -0.20
N LYS A 175 29.81 13.89 -0.66
CA LYS A 175 29.45 14.48 -1.97
C LYS A 175 29.70 13.50 -3.14
N ALA A 176 30.69 12.62 -3.02
CA ALA A 176 31.00 11.63 -4.07
C ALA A 176 29.93 10.52 -4.13
N ASP A 177 29.45 10.07 -2.97
CA ASP A 177 28.37 9.09 -2.87
C ASP A 177 27.04 9.67 -3.36
N GLN A 178 26.72 10.91 -2.94
CA GLN A 178 25.54 11.64 -3.42
C GLN A 178 25.50 11.71 -4.95
N ARG A 179 26.59 12.14 -5.60
CA ARG A 179 26.70 12.14 -7.07
C ARG A 179 26.55 10.77 -7.71
N THR A 180 26.97 9.71 -7.01
CA THR A 180 26.81 8.33 -7.51
C THR A 180 25.35 7.89 -7.43
N ILE A 181 24.67 8.21 -6.33
CA ILE A 181 23.24 7.95 -6.16
C ILE A 181 22.43 8.71 -7.20
N GLU A 182 22.72 9.99 -7.43
CA GLU A 182 22.06 10.79 -8.47
C GLU A 182 22.20 10.16 -9.87
N ARG A 183 23.41 9.68 -10.22
CA ARG A 183 23.62 8.97 -11.49
C ARG A 183 22.83 7.67 -11.58
N LEU A 184 22.73 6.91 -10.49
CA LEU A 184 21.93 5.68 -10.45
C LEU A 184 20.43 5.98 -10.54
N ALA A 185 19.95 6.99 -9.82
CA ALA A 185 18.57 7.47 -9.90
C ALA A 185 18.23 7.89 -11.34
N LYS A 186 19.11 8.66 -11.99
CA LYS A 186 18.93 9.04 -13.40
C LYS A 186 18.91 7.84 -14.35
N ARG A 187 19.69 6.79 -14.08
CA ARG A 187 19.65 5.54 -14.87
C ARG A 187 18.37 4.75 -14.66
N LEU A 188 17.77 4.84 -13.47
CA LEU A 188 16.41 4.34 -13.29
C LEU A 188 15.44 5.18 -14.13
N GLY A 189 15.69 6.48 -14.30
CA GLY A 189 14.82 7.40 -15.03
C GLY A 189 13.72 7.93 -14.12
N ASP A 190 12.89 8.82 -14.64
CA ASP A 190 11.91 9.61 -13.86
C ASP A 190 10.73 8.80 -13.30
N GLY A 191 10.77 7.48 -13.48
CA GLY A 191 9.74 6.55 -13.02
C GLY A 191 8.41 6.81 -13.74
N ASP A 192 7.32 6.61 -13.02
CA ASP A 192 5.98 6.64 -13.58
C ASP A 192 5.39 8.07 -13.57
N ALA A 193 6.00 8.99 -12.80
CA ALA A 193 5.44 10.30 -12.50
C ALA A 193 5.16 11.16 -13.76
N PRO A 194 6.08 11.31 -14.74
CA PRO A 194 5.80 12.11 -15.93
C PRO A 194 4.64 11.58 -16.77
N TYR A 195 4.43 10.26 -16.78
CA TYR A 195 3.31 9.64 -17.49
C TYR A 195 2.00 9.88 -16.74
N LEU A 196 2.01 9.69 -15.42
CA LEU A 196 0.85 9.94 -14.57
C LEU A 196 0.43 11.41 -14.63
N GLU A 197 1.37 12.36 -14.59
CA GLU A 197 1.08 13.79 -14.73
C GLU A 197 0.34 14.11 -16.04
N ARG A 198 0.76 13.53 -17.17
CA ARG A 198 0.08 13.70 -18.46
C ARG A 198 -1.33 13.10 -18.46
N ILE A 199 -1.50 11.89 -17.89
CA ILE A 199 -2.82 11.25 -17.74
C ILE A 199 -3.75 12.08 -16.86
N TYR A 200 -3.20 12.70 -15.83
CA TYR A 200 -3.91 13.52 -14.87
C TYR A 200 -4.25 14.92 -15.38
N ALA A 201 -3.50 15.43 -16.37
CA ALA A 201 -3.80 16.64 -17.09
C ALA A 201 -4.93 16.46 -18.11
N ASP A 202 -5.07 15.26 -18.69
CA ASP A 202 -6.16 14.90 -19.61
C ASP A 202 -6.75 13.52 -19.30
N LEU A 203 -7.83 13.53 -18.52
CA LEU A 203 -8.46 12.32 -17.99
C LEU A 203 -9.26 11.55 -19.06
N GLU A 204 -9.58 12.18 -20.19
CA GLU A 204 -10.34 11.54 -21.27
C GLU A 204 -9.43 10.97 -22.35
N SER A 205 -8.24 11.53 -22.56
CA SER A 205 -7.33 11.08 -23.62
C SER A 205 -6.70 9.72 -23.35
N ASP A 206 -6.80 8.83 -24.32
CA ASP A 206 -6.16 7.51 -24.27
C ASP A 206 -4.69 7.55 -24.69
N GLU A 207 -4.23 8.61 -25.36
CA GLU A 207 -2.84 8.72 -25.85
C GLU A 207 -1.81 8.71 -24.70
N PRO A 208 -1.94 9.52 -23.63
CA PRO A 208 -1.04 9.41 -22.47
C PRO A 208 -1.09 8.04 -21.79
N ARG A 209 -2.25 7.37 -21.82
CA ARG A 209 -2.44 6.04 -21.23
C ARG A 209 -1.74 4.97 -22.06
N GLN A 210 -1.80 5.06 -23.39
CA GLN A 210 -1.07 4.16 -24.28
C GLN A 210 0.44 4.31 -24.08
N ALA A 211 0.96 5.54 -24.04
CA ALA A 211 2.38 5.78 -23.77
C ALA A 211 2.82 5.24 -22.40
N PHE A 212 1.95 5.33 -21.39
CA PHE A 212 2.22 4.74 -20.07
C PHE A 212 2.16 3.20 -20.10
N ALA A 213 1.23 2.63 -20.86
CA ALA A 213 1.14 1.18 -21.06
C ALA A 213 2.44 0.64 -21.66
N ASP A 214 2.93 1.27 -22.73
CA ASP A 214 4.18 0.89 -23.40
C ASP A 214 5.38 0.97 -22.42
N HIS A 215 5.47 2.08 -21.68
CA HIS A 215 6.50 2.27 -20.65
C HIS A 215 6.48 1.16 -19.56
N LEU A 216 5.29 0.77 -19.12
CA LEU A 216 5.10 -0.28 -18.13
C LEU A 216 5.42 -1.67 -18.72
N LEU A 217 5.03 -1.94 -19.96
CA LEU A 217 5.29 -3.18 -20.68
C LEU A 217 6.78 -3.42 -20.92
N GLU A 218 7.54 -2.39 -21.33
CA GLU A 218 9.01 -2.46 -21.46
C GLU A 218 9.68 -2.87 -20.13
N ARG A 219 9.04 -2.50 -19.01
CA ARG A 219 9.48 -2.83 -17.67
C ARG A 219 8.81 -4.09 -17.11
N GLY A 220 8.01 -4.82 -17.87
CA GLY A 220 7.32 -6.02 -17.43
C GLY A 220 6.35 -5.80 -16.27
N ASP A 221 5.80 -4.59 -16.13
CA ASP A 221 4.78 -4.30 -15.12
C ASP A 221 3.39 -4.75 -15.65
N PRO A 222 2.65 -5.59 -14.89
CA PRO A 222 1.35 -6.12 -15.31
C PRO A 222 0.29 -5.04 -15.55
N ARG A 223 0.46 -3.83 -15.01
CA ARG A 223 -0.46 -2.72 -15.27
C ARG A 223 -0.41 -2.26 -16.73
N GLY A 224 0.74 -2.37 -17.39
CA GLY A 224 0.87 -2.04 -18.80
C GLY A 224 0.01 -2.97 -19.67
N GLU A 225 0.03 -4.27 -19.36
CA GLU A 225 -0.84 -5.27 -19.99
C GLU A 225 -2.32 -4.93 -19.76
N LEU A 226 -2.70 -4.58 -18.52
CA LEU A 226 -4.08 -4.18 -18.21
C LEU A 226 -4.53 -2.97 -19.04
N ILE A 227 -3.72 -1.91 -19.10
CA ILE A 227 -4.07 -0.70 -19.87
C ILE A 227 -4.26 -1.07 -21.35
N ALA A 228 -3.30 -1.77 -21.94
CA ALA A 228 -3.36 -2.17 -23.35
C ALA A 228 -4.60 -3.03 -23.66
N LEU A 229 -4.93 -3.99 -22.79
CA LEU A 229 -6.14 -4.82 -22.94
C LEU A 229 -7.42 -3.99 -22.86
N GLN A 230 -7.50 -3.05 -21.91
CA GLN A 230 -8.70 -2.23 -21.74
C GLN A 230 -8.89 -1.18 -22.85
N LEU A 231 -7.80 -0.58 -23.35
CA LEU A 231 -7.87 0.38 -24.46
C LEU A 231 -8.22 -0.30 -25.79
N SER A 232 -7.72 -1.51 -26.04
CA SER A 232 -8.00 -2.26 -27.27
C SER A 232 -9.34 -3.02 -27.24
N GLY A 233 -10.01 -3.10 -26.08
CA GLY A 233 -11.17 -3.97 -25.89
C GLY A 233 -10.84 -5.46 -25.96
N GLY A 234 -9.61 -5.83 -25.59
CA GLY A 234 -9.07 -7.19 -25.64
C GLY A 234 -9.65 -8.15 -24.60
N ASP A 235 -8.85 -9.16 -24.22
CA ASP A 235 -9.27 -10.23 -23.30
C ASP A 235 -9.71 -9.70 -21.93
N ARG A 236 -11.03 -9.73 -21.70
CA ARG A 236 -11.66 -9.28 -20.45
C ARG A 236 -11.39 -10.20 -19.27
N GLU A 237 -11.24 -11.50 -19.51
CA GLU A 237 -10.96 -12.46 -18.43
C GLU A 237 -9.53 -12.25 -17.93
N ARG A 238 -8.59 -12.06 -18.84
CA ARG A 238 -7.21 -11.70 -18.50
C ARG A 238 -7.13 -10.37 -17.76
N ALA A 239 -7.84 -9.34 -18.22
CA ALA A 239 -7.91 -8.05 -17.53
C ALA A 239 -8.47 -8.20 -16.09
N ALA A 240 -9.53 -8.98 -15.90
CA ALA A 240 -10.11 -9.24 -14.57
C ALA A 240 -9.14 -10.00 -13.65
N ALA A 241 -8.40 -10.98 -14.18
CA ALA A 241 -7.38 -11.71 -13.43
C ALA A 241 -6.25 -10.77 -12.96
N LEU A 242 -5.76 -9.90 -13.85
CA LEU A 242 -4.75 -8.89 -13.50
C LEU A 242 -5.22 -7.96 -12.38
N VAL A 243 -6.48 -7.49 -12.44
CA VAL A 243 -7.08 -6.69 -11.34
C VAL A 243 -7.13 -7.50 -10.05
N GLY A 244 -7.61 -8.75 -10.09
CA GLY A 244 -7.69 -9.61 -8.90
C GLY A 244 -6.32 -9.93 -8.26
N ASP A 245 -5.25 -9.90 -9.04
CA ASP A 245 -3.89 -10.14 -8.56
C ASP A 245 -3.18 -8.86 -8.07
N HIS A 246 -3.46 -7.70 -8.68
CA HIS A 246 -2.65 -6.50 -8.52
C HIS A 246 -3.38 -5.24 -8.05
N ALA A 247 -4.72 -5.23 -7.97
CA ALA A 247 -5.50 -4.04 -7.61
C ALA A 247 -5.01 -3.34 -6.33
N HIS A 248 -4.71 -4.13 -5.28
CA HIS A 248 -4.22 -3.60 -4.01
C HIS A 248 -2.91 -2.81 -4.17
N ALA A 249 -2.02 -3.23 -5.07
CA ALA A 249 -0.78 -2.50 -5.34
C ALA A 249 -1.06 -1.21 -6.12
N TRP A 250 -1.97 -1.26 -7.10
CA TRP A 250 -2.24 -0.11 -7.98
C TRP A 250 -3.00 1.04 -7.33
N VAL A 251 -3.87 0.76 -6.35
CA VAL A 251 -4.57 1.81 -5.59
C VAL A 251 -3.75 2.33 -4.39
N GLY A 252 -2.62 1.70 -4.10
CA GLY A 252 -1.67 2.15 -3.07
C GLY A 252 -2.32 2.42 -1.71
N GLY A 253 -2.17 3.66 -1.23
CA GLY A 253 -2.68 4.11 0.07
C GLY A 253 -4.20 4.08 0.22
N LEU A 254 -4.94 3.93 -0.89
CA LEU A 254 -6.40 3.82 -0.88
C LEU A 254 -6.90 2.41 -0.55
N ALA A 255 -6.12 1.36 -0.84
CA ALA A 255 -6.52 -0.04 -0.60
C ALA A 255 -7.16 -0.30 0.78
N PRO A 256 -6.65 0.25 1.91
CA PRO A 256 -7.27 0.12 3.24
C PRO A 256 -8.76 0.45 3.32
N PHE A 257 -9.20 1.40 2.50
CA PHE A 257 -10.52 2.05 2.57
C PHE A 257 -11.48 1.53 1.51
N LEU A 258 -10.97 0.79 0.53
CA LEU A 258 -11.75 0.31 -0.60
C LEU A 258 -12.16 -1.14 -0.40
N ASN A 259 -13.42 -1.45 -0.72
CA ASN A 259 -13.81 -2.82 -0.99
C ASN A 259 -13.41 -3.19 -2.42
N LEU A 260 -12.18 -3.66 -2.59
CA LEU A 260 -11.59 -3.93 -3.91
C LEU A 260 -12.37 -4.96 -4.74
N GLU A 261 -13.12 -5.87 -4.11
CA GLU A 261 -13.98 -6.82 -4.82
C GLU A 261 -15.15 -6.13 -5.54
N HIS A 262 -15.55 -4.94 -5.08
CA HIS A 262 -16.60 -4.12 -5.69
C HIS A 262 -16.05 -2.87 -6.40
N CYS A 263 -14.73 -2.74 -6.50
CA CYS A 263 -14.09 -1.71 -7.31
C CYS A 263 -14.06 -2.11 -8.78
N ARG A 264 -14.12 -1.12 -9.68
CA ARG A 264 -13.92 -1.31 -11.12
C ARG A 264 -12.71 -0.53 -11.58
N PHE A 265 -11.92 -1.18 -12.43
CA PHE A 265 -10.82 -0.55 -13.12
C PHE A 265 -11.22 -0.30 -14.58
N GLU A 266 -10.93 0.90 -15.06
CA GLU A 266 -11.10 1.28 -16.46
C GLU A 266 -9.80 1.93 -16.95
N ARG A 267 -9.39 1.58 -18.17
CA ARG A 267 -8.18 2.09 -18.82
C ARG A 267 -6.92 2.02 -17.93
N GLY A 268 -6.84 1.00 -17.07
CA GLY A 268 -5.77 0.70 -16.12
C GLY A 268 -5.76 1.49 -14.81
N PHE A 269 -6.83 2.22 -14.51
CA PHE A 269 -6.96 2.99 -13.26
C PHE A 269 -8.25 2.63 -12.55
N VAL A 270 -8.28 2.86 -11.24
CA VAL A 270 -9.53 2.72 -10.49
C VAL A 270 -10.49 3.83 -10.91
N ASP A 271 -11.70 3.42 -11.29
CA ASP A 271 -12.70 4.30 -11.90
C ASP A 271 -13.99 4.29 -11.08
N HIS A 272 -14.40 3.13 -10.57
CA HIS A 272 -15.48 3.01 -9.57
C HIS A 272 -14.91 2.46 -8.27
N VAL A 273 -15.27 3.11 -7.15
CA VAL A 273 -14.87 2.65 -5.82
C VAL A 273 -16.08 2.40 -4.93
N GLU A 274 -15.98 1.36 -4.11
CA GLU A 274 -16.84 1.16 -2.95
C GLU A 274 -16.04 1.42 -1.67
N ILE A 275 -16.56 2.30 -0.83
CA ILE A 275 -16.01 2.60 0.50
C ILE A 275 -17.01 2.06 1.51
N ALA A 276 -16.59 1.08 2.30
CA ALA A 276 -17.46 0.40 3.24
C ALA A 276 -16.82 0.32 4.64
N GLY A 277 -17.59 0.68 5.68
CA GLY A 277 -17.17 0.42 7.06
C GLY A 277 -16.05 1.33 7.59
N PHE A 278 -16.04 2.61 7.19
CA PHE A 278 -15.15 3.62 7.76
C PHE A 278 -15.88 4.93 8.04
N GLU A 279 -15.46 5.63 9.11
CA GLU A 279 -15.82 7.03 9.32
C GLU A 279 -15.11 7.89 8.25
N PRO A 280 -15.81 8.81 7.56
CA PRO A 280 -15.21 9.59 6.48
C PRO A 280 -13.99 10.43 6.85
N GLN A 281 -13.87 10.85 8.11
CA GLN A 281 -12.71 11.56 8.62
C GLN A 281 -11.41 10.76 8.47
N SER A 282 -11.52 9.43 8.40
CA SER A 282 -10.40 8.50 8.21
C SER A 282 -9.80 8.57 6.81
N LEU A 283 -10.54 9.12 5.82
CA LEU A 283 -10.03 9.35 4.48
C LEU A 283 -9.07 10.53 4.44
N GLY A 284 -9.10 11.44 5.42
CA GLY A 284 -8.30 12.68 5.46
C GLY A 284 -6.86 12.52 4.96
N PRO A 285 -6.08 11.54 5.47
CA PRO A 285 -4.70 11.32 5.04
C PRO A 285 -4.51 10.94 3.57
N VAL A 286 -5.54 10.43 2.91
CA VAL A 286 -5.49 9.97 1.52
C VAL A 286 -6.41 10.77 0.61
N LEU A 287 -7.13 11.78 1.11
CA LEU A 287 -8.00 12.64 0.28
C LEU A 287 -7.22 13.39 -0.81
N HIS A 288 -5.92 13.60 -0.61
CA HIS A 288 -5.03 14.27 -1.57
C HIS A 288 -4.26 13.28 -2.47
N ASP A 289 -4.53 11.97 -2.36
CA ASP A 289 -3.87 10.98 -3.20
C ASP A 289 -4.26 11.19 -4.68
N PRO A 290 -3.30 11.32 -5.60
CA PRO A 290 -3.59 11.56 -7.01
C PRO A 290 -4.36 10.42 -7.69
N VAL A 291 -4.40 9.22 -7.12
CA VAL A 291 -5.24 8.12 -7.62
C VAL A 291 -6.73 8.50 -7.63
N TRP A 292 -7.17 9.43 -6.78
CA TRP A 292 -8.53 9.96 -6.83
C TRP A 292 -8.89 10.65 -8.16
N ALA A 293 -7.90 11.13 -8.91
CA ALA A 293 -8.15 11.89 -10.12
C ALA A 293 -8.91 11.12 -11.20
N THR A 294 -8.83 9.78 -11.20
CA THR A 294 -9.52 8.92 -12.18
C THR A 294 -10.84 8.36 -11.67
N VAL A 295 -11.19 8.57 -10.40
CA VAL A 295 -12.40 8.00 -9.80
C VAL A 295 -13.63 8.79 -10.25
N ARG A 296 -14.50 8.17 -11.03
CA ARG A 296 -15.76 8.74 -11.51
C ARG A 296 -16.94 8.49 -10.59
N THR A 297 -16.96 7.33 -9.93
CA THR A 297 -18.07 6.93 -9.07
C THR A 297 -17.60 6.47 -7.70
N ILE A 298 -18.21 7.02 -6.65
CA ILE A 298 -18.02 6.60 -5.26
C ILE A 298 -19.33 6.01 -4.73
N HIS A 299 -19.26 4.77 -4.26
CA HIS A 299 -20.33 4.08 -3.56
C HIS A 299 -20.00 4.02 -2.06
N LEU A 300 -20.73 4.78 -1.25
CA LEU A 300 -20.58 4.78 0.20
C LEU A 300 -21.56 3.79 0.82
N VAL A 301 -21.05 2.77 1.50
CA VAL A 301 -21.85 1.74 2.16
C VAL A 301 -21.71 1.86 3.67
N ALA A 302 -22.83 2.01 4.37
CA ALA A 302 -22.88 2.13 5.82
C ALA A 302 -22.15 3.36 6.40
N VAL A 303 -22.09 4.45 5.63
CA VAL A 303 -21.45 5.71 5.99
C VAL A 303 -22.51 6.82 6.15
N GLU A 304 -22.38 7.69 7.14
CA GLU A 304 -23.25 8.88 7.25
C GLU A 304 -22.97 9.88 6.10
N PRO A 305 -23.97 10.25 5.28
CA PRO A 305 -23.80 11.13 4.12
C PRO A 305 -23.14 12.47 4.39
N SER A 306 -23.48 13.11 5.52
CA SER A 306 -23.04 14.46 5.88
C SER A 306 -21.56 14.58 6.19
N ARG A 307 -20.83 13.46 6.20
CA ARG A 307 -19.42 13.40 6.57
C ARG A 307 -18.47 13.18 5.40
N PHE A 308 -18.97 12.87 4.19
CA PHE A 308 -18.11 12.75 3.01
C PHE A 308 -17.85 14.13 2.39
N THR A 309 -16.57 14.48 2.24
CA THR A 309 -16.14 15.72 1.57
C THR A 309 -15.38 15.35 0.32
N ALA A 310 -15.84 15.84 -0.83
CA ALA A 310 -15.11 15.72 -2.08
C ALA A 310 -13.78 16.50 -1.98
N SER A 311 -12.73 15.95 -2.57
CA SER A 311 -11.40 16.57 -2.60
C SER A 311 -11.13 17.17 -3.98
N ALA A 312 -10.31 18.22 -4.05
CA ALA A 312 -9.79 18.75 -5.31
C ALA A 312 -9.00 17.71 -6.13
N ALA A 313 -8.53 16.63 -5.48
CA ALA A 313 -7.90 15.51 -6.16
C ALA A 313 -8.90 14.66 -6.98
N MET A 314 -10.21 14.71 -6.69
CA MET A 314 -11.26 13.89 -7.32
C MET A 314 -11.78 14.52 -8.63
N ARG A 315 -10.88 14.78 -9.58
CA ARG A 315 -11.19 15.56 -10.79
C ARG A 315 -12.15 14.90 -11.78
N ALA A 316 -12.20 13.57 -11.83
CA ALA A 316 -13.16 12.84 -12.67
C ALA A 316 -14.48 12.54 -11.96
N LEU A 317 -14.68 12.94 -10.71
CA LEU A 317 -15.84 12.50 -9.92
C LEU A 317 -17.14 13.04 -10.50
N GLU A 318 -18.01 12.14 -10.94
CA GLU A 318 -19.31 12.47 -11.52
C GLU A 318 -20.45 12.12 -10.57
N LYS A 319 -20.26 11.09 -9.73
CA LYS A 319 -21.34 10.49 -8.97
C LYS A 319 -20.90 9.97 -7.61
N VAL A 320 -21.58 10.43 -6.56
CA VAL A 320 -21.55 9.78 -5.23
C VAL A 320 -22.91 9.18 -4.94
N THR A 321 -22.93 7.91 -4.53
CA THR A 321 -24.14 7.22 -4.07
C THR A 321 -23.94 6.67 -2.67
N ILE A 322 -25.02 6.58 -1.92
CA ILE A 322 -24.97 6.23 -0.50
C ILE A 322 -26.03 5.19 -0.20
N ASN A 323 -25.61 4.09 0.42
CA ASN A 323 -26.50 3.04 0.91
C ASN A 323 -26.50 3.08 2.45
N ALA A 324 -27.49 3.77 3.02
CA ALA A 324 -27.61 3.93 4.46
C ALA A 324 -27.98 2.60 5.13
N ARG A 325 -27.33 2.25 6.24
CA ARG A 325 -27.78 1.16 7.12
C ARG A 325 -29.16 1.55 7.68
N ARG A 326 -30.21 0.91 7.16
CA ARG A 326 -31.66 1.09 7.43
C ARG A 326 -32.37 2.17 6.59
N GLY A 327 -33.01 1.71 5.51
CA GLY A 327 -34.35 2.17 5.11
C GLY A 327 -34.52 3.61 4.60
N ARG A 328 -33.47 4.33 4.18
CA ARG A 328 -33.62 5.67 3.58
C ARG A 328 -32.78 5.88 2.32
N ARG A 329 -33.40 6.63 1.39
CA ARG A 329 -33.12 6.87 -0.03
C ARG A 329 -31.65 7.08 -0.42
N ALA A 330 -31.32 6.61 -1.64
CA ALA A 330 -30.13 7.03 -2.37
C ALA A 330 -30.14 8.55 -2.57
N ILE A 331 -29.11 9.23 -2.07
CA ILE A 331 -28.86 10.64 -2.37
C ILE A 331 -27.82 10.66 -3.48
N ARG A 332 -28.16 11.31 -4.61
CA ARG A 332 -27.20 11.61 -5.68
C ARG A 332 -26.59 12.96 -5.35
N ILE A 333 -25.31 12.97 -4.98
CA ILE A 333 -24.52 14.20 -4.93
C ILE A 333 -23.78 14.24 -6.27
N VAL A 334 -24.14 15.21 -7.11
CA VAL A 334 -23.39 15.54 -8.32
C VAL A 334 -22.26 16.46 -7.86
N ALA A 335 -21.01 16.04 -8.03
CA ALA A 335 -19.88 16.93 -7.81
C ALA A 335 -19.90 18.00 -8.91
N GLY A 336 -19.81 19.26 -8.50
CA GLY A 336 -19.71 20.42 -9.39
C GLY A 336 -18.25 20.75 -9.70
#